data_AF-A0A849EEZ4-F1
#
_entry.id   AF-A0A849EEZ4-F1
#
_cell.length_a   1.000
_cell.length_b   1.000
_cell.length_c   1.000
_cell.angle_alpha   90.00
_cell.angle_beta   90.00
_cell.angle_gamma   90.00
#
_symmetry.space_group_name_H-M   'P 1'
#
loop_
_entity.id
_entity.type
_entity.pdbx_description
1 polymer ?
#
loop_
_entity_poly.entity_id
_entity_poly.type
_entity_poly.pdbx_seq_one_letter_code
_entity_poly.pdbx_strand_id
1 'polypeptide(L)'
;MAADRVFQTLSCRPLKVRFVWIGLAAIITLIAALSLPVGAETKPGQGDLRGHGGPVKSVATSPDGVGIVSGSFDYSMMYWDVADAVKPAMLKRFSDHDGAVNAVVILPDGGHAVTGSDDGMVRLLDLQSGAVEHIFKGHDLKVVALAVSPDGKLLVSASWDRTVRLWSLPEKRLLHVLKGHRNTVNAAVFSTDGEFVYSTGTDATIRKWRVSDGAEERVIYRNGWGINVLAALPGGRELAFGALNGTAAVLDIESGEIAHQLAQRERPILSVAVSPEHQVLAFGGGDGIVSVYDMTDWTPVKLLDNPYGPIWALTFSGDGDTLYLGGLDDTVHYWQFRPGRDFEPARGKFPRRFQADEGLSVGERQFARKCSVCHTLSPDDANRAGPTLYGVFGRKAGTLPGYAYSRALLDSDIVWNADTIGKLFEKGPQHLVPGTKMPLQKMSNTEERDAMIEWLKEKTQSSSDGATK
;
A
#
# COMPACT_ATOMS: atom_id res chain seq x y z
N MET A 1 63.07 -4.25 -14.70
CA MET A 1 63.57 -4.89 -15.94
C MET A 1 64.42 -6.08 -15.53
N ALA A 2 64.33 -7.18 -16.30
CA ALA A 2 64.83 -8.56 -16.06
C ALA A 2 63.85 -9.44 -15.24
N ALA A 3 62.98 -10.25 -15.87
CA ALA A 3 63.17 -11.48 -16.68
C ALA A 3 63.27 -12.73 -15.77
N ASP A 4 62.21 -13.49 -15.48
CA ASP A 4 61.37 -14.42 -16.27
C ASP A 4 62.05 -15.77 -16.63
N ARG A 5 61.51 -16.87 -16.05
CA ARG A 5 61.39 -18.28 -16.56
C ARG A 5 62.69 -19.13 -16.76
N VAL A 6 62.80 -20.46 -16.64
CA VAL A 6 61.91 -21.65 -16.46
C VAL A 6 62.77 -22.96 -16.47
N PHE A 7 62.38 -23.99 -15.68
CA PHE A 7 62.59 -25.47 -15.84
C PHE A 7 64.04 -26.07 -15.72
N GLN A 8 64.33 -27.31 -15.27
CA GLN A 8 63.57 -28.54 -14.97
C GLN A 8 64.44 -29.57 -14.17
N THR A 9 63.76 -30.54 -13.54
CA THR A 9 64.14 -31.94 -13.20
C THR A 9 65.25 -32.27 -12.18
N LEU A 10 64.90 -33.09 -11.19
CA LEU A 10 65.57 -34.37 -10.85
C LEU A 10 64.63 -35.25 -10.00
N SER A 11 64.56 -36.54 -10.33
CA SER A 11 63.73 -37.58 -9.71
C SER A 11 64.51 -38.40 -8.68
N CYS A 12 63.83 -38.97 -7.66
CA CYS A 12 64.26 -40.22 -7.02
C CYS A 12 63.13 -40.89 -6.20
N ARG A 13 63.30 -42.19 -5.97
CA ARG A 13 62.33 -43.29 -5.76
C ARG A 13 61.66 -43.39 -4.36
N PRO A 14 60.59 -44.22 -4.20
CA PRO A 14 59.76 -44.25 -2.99
C PRO A 14 60.25 -45.23 -1.92
N LEU A 15 60.04 -44.89 -0.64
CA LEU A 15 60.20 -45.78 0.52
C LEU A 15 58.88 -46.52 0.80
N LYS A 16 58.95 -47.85 0.92
CA LYS A 16 57.87 -48.70 1.44
C LYS A 16 57.96 -48.78 2.96
N VAL A 17 56.89 -48.44 3.67
CA VAL A 17 56.73 -48.74 5.11
C VAL A 17 55.50 -49.65 5.27
N ARG A 18 55.71 -50.81 5.91
CA ARG A 18 54.69 -51.79 6.27
C ARG A 18 53.93 -51.32 7.51
N PHE A 19 52.61 -51.25 7.44
CA PHE A 19 51.75 -51.06 8.61
C PHE A 19 51.31 -52.42 9.19
N VAL A 20 51.52 -52.57 10.50
CA VAL A 20 50.99 -53.66 11.34
C VAL A 20 49.57 -53.27 11.74
N TRP A 21 48.62 -54.19 11.55
CA TRP A 21 47.22 -54.04 11.94
C TRP A 21 47.06 -54.33 13.43
N ILE A 22 46.59 -53.34 14.20
CA ILE A 22 45.99 -53.55 15.52
C ILE A 22 44.57 -53.01 15.42
N GLY A 23 43.59 -53.92 15.48
CA GLY A 23 42.17 -53.57 15.45
C GLY A 23 41.72 -52.97 16.78
N LEU A 24 41.22 -51.75 16.73
CA LEU A 24 40.28 -51.23 17.73
C LEU A 24 38.98 -50.88 17.01
N ALA A 25 37.89 -51.48 17.46
CA ALA A 25 36.53 -51.20 17.00
C ALA A 25 36.16 -49.76 17.38
N ALA A 26 35.94 -48.91 16.37
CA ALA A 26 35.37 -47.59 16.55
C ALA A 26 33.85 -47.66 16.38
N ILE A 27 33.13 -47.28 17.43
CA ILE A 27 31.70 -47.00 17.42
C ILE A 27 31.48 -45.81 16.49
N ILE A 28 30.89 -46.05 15.32
CA ILE A 28 30.44 -44.99 14.41
C ILE A 28 29.09 -44.51 14.92
N THR A 29 29.09 -43.42 15.68
CA THR A 29 27.88 -42.62 15.91
C THR A 29 27.52 -41.96 14.58
N LEU A 30 26.47 -42.47 13.94
CA LEU A 30 25.88 -41.89 12.75
C LEU A 30 25.24 -40.54 13.13
N ILE A 31 25.99 -39.45 13.05
CA ILE A 31 25.40 -38.12 13.00
C ILE A 31 24.73 -38.02 11.63
N ALA A 32 23.43 -38.31 11.59
CA ALA A 32 22.60 -37.89 10.48
C ALA A 32 22.69 -36.36 10.44
N ALA A 33 23.50 -35.84 9.52
CA ALA A 33 23.36 -34.46 9.10
C ALA A 33 21.92 -34.35 8.55
N LEU A 34 21.02 -33.82 9.37
CA LEU A 34 19.80 -33.21 8.88
C LEU A 34 20.26 -32.05 8.01
N SER A 35 20.49 -32.34 6.73
CA SER A 35 20.41 -31.34 5.69
C SER A 35 19.01 -30.75 5.83
N LEU A 36 18.91 -29.59 6.47
CA LEU A 36 17.77 -28.72 6.27
C LEU A 36 17.59 -28.66 4.75
N PRO A 37 16.37 -28.86 4.23
CA PRO A 37 16.17 -28.69 2.80
C PRO A 37 16.68 -27.29 2.46
N VAL A 38 17.70 -27.22 1.60
CA VAL A 38 18.02 -26.00 0.87
C VAL A 38 16.67 -25.50 0.37
N GLY A 39 16.27 -24.34 0.89
CA GLY A 39 14.90 -23.85 0.80
C GLY A 39 14.40 -24.02 -0.62
N ALA A 40 13.27 -24.72 -0.77
CA ALA A 40 12.64 -24.91 -2.06
C ALA A 40 12.61 -23.55 -2.79
N GLU A 41 13.11 -23.52 -4.03
CA GLU A 41 13.11 -22.31 -4.85
C GLU A 41 11.69 -21.73 -4.84
N THR A 42 11.54 -20.55 -4.23
CA THR A 42 10.29 -19.82 -4.24
C THR A 42 10.07 -19.29 -5.64
N LYS A 43 8.89 -19.48 -6.22
CA LYS A 43 8.55 -18.92 -7.53
C LYS A 43 8.41 -17.39 -7.44
N PRO A 44 8.67 -16.64 -8.51
CA PRO A 44 8.47 -15.19 -8.50
C PRO A 44 7.03 -14.80 -8.16
N GLY A 45 6.87 -13.88 -7.20
CA GLY A 45 5.57 -13.46 -6.66
C GLY A 45 4.90 -14.47 -5.70
N GLN A 46 5.62 -15.49 -5.25
CA GLN A 46 5.17 -16.38 -4.18
C GLN A 46 5.24 -15.62 -2.85
N GLY A 47 4.09 -15.45 -2.18
CA GLY A 47 3.91 -14.56 -1.02
C GLY A 47 3.17 -13.26 -1.30
N ASP A 48 2.92 -12.93 -2.58
CA ASP A 48 2.07 -11.79 -2.95
C ASP A 48 0.63 -11.99 -2.44
N LEU A 49 0.01 -10.92 -1.95
CA LEU A 49 -1.41 -10.90 -1.58
C LEU A 49 -2.23 -10.38 -2.76
N ARG A 50 -2.92 -11.29 -3.45
CA ARG A 50 -3.67 -11.03 -4.68
C ARG A 50 -5.16 -11.15 -4.47
N GLY A 51 -5.91 -10.14 -4.89
CA GLY A 51 -7.37 -10.16 -4.82
C GLY A 51 -8.03 -8.81 -5.05
N HIS A 52 -7.34 -7.71 -4.71
CA HIS A 52 -7.84 -6.38 -5.00
C HIS A 52 -8.05 -6.17 -6.50
N GLY A 53 -9.00 -5.30 -6.83
CA GLY A 53 -9.28 -4.88 -8.20
C GLY A 53 -8.78 -3.48 -8.50
N GLY A 54 -7.89 -2.93 -7.68
CA GLY A 54 -7.38 -1.58 -7.86
C GLY A 54 -6.18 -1.30 -6.97
N PRO A 55 -5.52 -0.15 -7.18
CA PRO A 55 -4.32 0.22 -6.45
C PRO A 55 -4.42 0.05 -4.93
N VAL A 56 -3.42 -0.57 -4.31
CA VAL A 56 -3.36 -0.74 -2.85
C VAL A 56 -2.82 0.53 -2.18
N LYS A 57 -3.61 1.08 -1.26
CA LYS A 57 -3.37 2.38 -0.62
C LYS A 57 -2.76 2.27 0.78
N SER A 58 -3.05 1.19 1.51
CA SER A 58 -2.56 0.99 2.87
C SER A 58 -2.44 -0.50 3.18
N VAL A 59 -1.50 -0.85 4.04
CA VAL A 59 -1.25 -2.21 4.53
C VAL A 59 -0.84 -2.11 5.99
N ALA A 60 -1.32 -3.02 6.83
CA ALA A 60 -0.94 -3.12 8.23
C ALA A 60 -0.82 -4.59 8.65
N THR A 61 0.18 -4.87 9.48
CA THR A 61 0.44 -6.20 10.04
C THR A 61 -0.19 -6.31 11.43
N SER A 62 -0.66 -7.51 11.79
CA SER A 62 -1.17 -7.79 13.13
C SER A 62 -0.02 -7.86 14.15
N PRO A 63 -0.31 -7.63 15.45
CA PRO A 63 0.70 -7.73 16.49
C PRO A 63 1.39 -9.08 16.59
N ASP A 64 0.69 -10.17 16.27
CA ASP A 64 1.23 -11.54 16.24
C ASP A 64 1.95 -11.89 14.93
N GLY A 65 1.95 -10.99 13.94
CA GLY A 65 2.66 -11.14 12.67
C GLY A 65 2.02 -12.09 11.66
N VAL A 66 0.91 -12.77 12.00
CA VAL A 66 0.28 -13.77 11.11
C VAL A 66 -0.89 -13.24 10.29
N GLY A 67 -1.39 -12.05 10.64
CA GLY A 67 -2.49 -11.37 9.96
C GLY A 67 -2.00 -10.12 9.23
N ILE A 68 -2.53 -9.88 8.04
CA ILE A 68 -2.34 -8.61 7.32
C ILE A 68 -3.69 -8.07 6.90
N VAL A 69 -3.86 -6.75 6.99
CA VAL A 69 -4.98 -6.05 6.36
C VAL A 69 -4.47 -5.12 5.28
N SER A 70 -5.18 -5.05 4.15
CA SER A 70 -4.88 -4.12 3.05
C SER A 70 -6.11 -3.33 2.68
N GLY A 71 -5.95 -2.03 2.42
CA GLY A 71 -6.98 -1.13 1.92
C GLY A 71 -6.68 -0.67 0.50
N SER A 72 -7.69 -0.60 -0.37
CA SER A 72 -7.51 -0.33 -1.78
C SER A 72 -8.44 0.75 -2.32
N PHE A 73 -8.03 1.29 -3.47
CA PHE A 73 -8.84 2.14 -4.33
C PHE A 73 -10.12 1.44 -4.83
N ASP A 74 -10.19 0.11 -4.76
CA ASP A 74 -11.38 -0.67 -5.10
C ASP A 74 -12.52 -0.64 -4.05
N TYR A 75 -12.39 0.25 -3.05
CA TYR A 75 -13.33 0.51 -1.95
C TYR A 75 -13.39 -0.63 -0.94
N SER A 76 -12.52 -1.62 -1.08
CA SER A 76 -12.45 -2.74 -0.15
C SER A 76 -11.25 -2.66 0.78
N MET A 77 -11.43 -3.34 1.91
CA MET A 77 -10.34 -3.82 2.74
C MET A 77 -10.34 -5.35 2.72
N MET A 78 -9.16 -5.96 2.68
CA MET A 78 -8.98 -7.42 2.73
C MET A 78 -8.18 -7.82 3.96
N TYR A 79 -8.56 -8.92 4.58
CA TYR A 79 -7.83 -9.55 5.68
C TYR A 79 -7.20 -10.86 5.18
N TRP A 80 -5.92 -11.04 5.48
CA TRP A 80 -5.06 -12.10 4.96
C TRP A 80 -4.42 -12.88 6.10
N ASP A 81 -4.36 -14.20 5.95
CA ASP A 81 -3.49 -15.07 6.72
C ASP A 81 -2.15 -15.18 5.98
N VAL A 82 -1.06 -14.88 6.68
CA VAL A 82 0.31 -14.97 6.21
C VAL A 82 1.19 -15.86 7.09
N ALA A 83 0.60 -16.70 7.94
CA ALA A 83 1.34 -17.68 8.72
C ALA A 83 2.21 -18.60 7.84
N ASP A 84 1.73 -18.92 6.64
CA ASP A 84 2.54 -19.44 5.54
C ASP A 84 2.85 -18.30 4.55
N ALA A 85 4.00 -17.64 4.73
CA ALA A 85 4.46 -16.57 3.84
C ALA A 85 4.61 -17.01 2.37
N VAL A 86 4.67 -18.31 2.10
CA VAL A 86 4.79 -18.89 0.75
C VAL A 86 3.41 -19.07 0.10
N LYS A 87 2.35 -19.19 0.90
CA LYS A 87 0.97 -19.42 0.46
C LYS A 87 -0.02 -18.59 1.30
N PRO A 88 0.01 -17.26 1.15
CA PRO A 88 -0.95 -16.41 1.85
C PRO A 88 -2.37 -16.70 1.39
N ALA A 89 -3.33 -16.55 2.30
CA ALA A 89 -4.75 -16.77 2.02
C ALA A 89 -5.58 -15.54 2.35
N MET A 90 -6.45 -15.11 1.43
CA MET A 90 -7.46 -14.10 1.73
C MET A 90 -8.54 -14.72 2.62
N LEU A 91 -8.62 -14.28 3.87
CA LEU A 91 -9.62 -14.76 4.83
C LEU A 91 -10.96 -14.07 4.61
N LYS A 92 -10.95 -12.74 4.38
CA LYS A 92 -12.18 -11.97 4.20
C LYS A 92 -11.95 -10.70 3.38
N ARG A 93 -13.00 -10.30 2.66
CA ARG A 93 -13.11 -9.01 1.96
C ARG A 93 -14.26 -8.22 2.55
N PHE A 94 -14.01 -6.96 2.85
CA PHE A 94 -14.94 -5.98 3.40
C PHE A 94 -15.18 -4.91 2.34
N SER A 95 -16.42 -4.67 1.94
CA SER A 95 -16.78 -3.73 0.86
C SER A 95 -17.87 -2.76 1.31
N ASP A 96 -17.76 -2.31 2.56
CA ASP A 96 -18.75 -1.46 3.23
C ASP A 96 -18.51 0.03 3.00
N HIS A 97 -17.33 0.39 2.49
CA HIS A 97 -16.95 1.75 2.16
C HIS A 97 -17.50 2.20 0.82
N ASP A 98 -17.68 3.51 0.74
CA ASP A 98 -18.41 4.17 -0.32
C ASP A 98 -17.46 5.05 -1.18
N GLY A 99 -16.17 4.70 -1.13
CA GLY A 99 -14.99 5.38 -1.68
C GLY A 99 -13.71 4.60 -1.33
N ALA A 100 -12.57 5.00 -1.92
CA ALA A 100 -11.28 4.33 -1.71
C ALA A 100 -10.94 4.19 -0.22
N VAL A 101 -10.48 3.01 0.20
CA VAL A 101 -9.97 2.80 1.56
C VAL A 101 -8.51 3.23 1.58
N ASN A 102 -8.24 4.38 2.18
CA ASN A 102 -6.91 5.00 2.15
C ASN A 102 -6.01 4.57 3.31
N ALA A 103 -6.60 4.17 4.44
CA ALA A 103 -5.87 3.83 5.65
C ALA A 103 -6.52 2.63 6.32
N VAL A 104 -5.69 1.69 6.77
CA VAL A 104 -6.11 0.53 7.56
C VAL A 104 -5.15 0.36 8.74
N VAL A 105 -5.67 -0.05 9.89
CA VAL A 105 -4.89 -0.43 11.07
C VAL A 105 -5.54 -1.64 11.74
N ILE A 106 -4.74 -2.55 12.30
CA ILE A 106 -5.21 -3.63 13.17
C ILE A 106 -5.09 -3.16 14.62
N LEU A 107 -6.11 -3.42 15.44
CA LEU A 107 -6.06 -3.08 16.85
C LEU A 107 -5.13 -4.05 17.61
N PRO A 108 -4.58 -3.66 18.78
CA PRO A 108 -3.69 -4.52 19.57
C PRO A 108 -4.29 -5.86 20.00
N ASP A 109 -5.62 -5.99 20.00
CA ASP A 109 -6.29 -7.27 20.28
C ASP A 109 -6.18 -8.30 19.14
N GLY A 110 -5.73 -7.88 17.95
CA GLY A 110 -5.60 -8.71 16.74
C GLY A 110 -6.94 -9.13 16.12
N GLY A 111 -8.07 -8.91 16.80
CA GLY A 111 -9.40 -9.30 16.36
C GLY A 111 -10.14 -8.20 15.59
N HIS A 112 -9.75 -6.95 15.79
CA HIS A 112 -10.41 -5.81 15.16
C HIS A 112 -9.50 -5.04 14.22
N ALA A 113 -10.09 -4.40 13.22
CA ALA A 113 -9.43 -3.42 12.37
C ALA A 113 -10.21 -2.13 12.29
N VAL A 114 -9.52 -1.04 11.97
CA VAL A 114 -10.13 0.25 11.66
C VAL A 114 -9.73 0.69 10.26
N THR A 115 -10.69 1.17 9.49
CA THR A 115 -10.50 1.64 8.12
C THR A 115 -10.91 3.11 7.99
N GLY A 116 -10.18 3.87 7.17
CA GLY A 116 -10.46 5.26 6.83
C GLY A 116 -10.50 5.44 5.31
N SER A 117 -11.44 6.22 4.81
CA SER A 117 -11.76 6.25 3.37
C SER A 117 -12.03 7.65 2.82
N ASP A 118 -12.01 7.71 1.49
CA ASP A 118 -12.47 8.84 0.68
C ASP A 118 -13.91 9.27 0.99
N ASP A 119 -14.75 8.37 1.52
CA ASP A 119 -16.13 8.69 1.93
C ASP A 119 -16.22 9.52 3.22
N GLY A 120 -15.08 9.86 3.83
CA GLY A 120 -15.00 10.64 5.08
C GLY A 120 -15.35 9.82 6.32
N MET A 121 -15.63 8.52 6.18
CA MET A 121 -15.99 7.65 7.29
C MET A 121 -14.78 6.91 7.81
N VAL A 122 -14.82 6.64 9.12
CA VAL A 122 -13.94 5.69 9.79
C VAL A 122 -14.79 4.54 10.32
N ARG A 123 -14.44 3.30 10.00
CA ARG A 123 -15.21 2.11 10.40
C ARG A 123 -14.37 1.21 11.30
N LEU A 124 -14.95 0.72 12.39
CA LEU A 124 -14.42 -0.35 13.23
C LEU A 124 -15.05 -1.66 12.77
N LEU A 125 -14.22 -2.67 12.50
CA LEU A 125 -14.64 -3.96 11.98
C LEU A 125 -14.12 -5.08 12.88
N ASP A 126 -14.94 -6.11 13.06
CA ASP A 126 -14.53 -7.38 13.63
C ASP A 126 -14.05 -8.30 12.52
N LEU A 127 -12.78 -8.72 12.59
CA LEU A 127 -12.11 -9.48 11.53
C LEU A 127 -12.65 -10.90 11.41
N GLN A 128 -13.16 -11.47 12.50
CA GLN A 128 -13.69 -12.84 12.52
C GLN A 128 -15.07 -12.93 11.86
N SER A 129 -16.06 -12.22 12.40
CA SER A 129 -17.43 -12.17 11.90
C SER A 129 -17.54 -11.46 10.56
N GLY A 130 -16.67 -10.48 10.30
CA GLY A 130 -16.77 -9.64 9.11
C GLY A 130 -17.70 -8.44 9.27
N ALA A 131 -18.20 -8.18 10.48
CA ALA A 131 -19.18 -7.14 10.72
C ALA A 131 -18.53 -5.76 10.90
N VAL A 132 -19.20 -4.73 10.39
CA VAL A 132 -18.93 -3.35 10.79
C VAL A 132 -19.57 -3.13 12.16
N GLU A 133 -18.76 -3.05 13.21
CA GLU A 133 -19.24 -2.84 14.57
C GLU A 133 -19.65 -1.39 14.85
N HIS A 134 -18.94 -0.44 14.24
CA HIS A 134 -19.18 0.98 14.45
C HIS A 134 -18.71 1.83 13.28
N ILE A 135 -19.39 2.96 13.08
CA ILE A 135 -19.03 3.98 12.09
C ILE A 135 -18.82 5.31 12.82
N PHE A 136 -17.57 5.73 12.92
CA PHE A 136 -17.20 7.04 13.44
C PHE A 136 -17.43 8.09 12.36
N LYS A 137 -18.46 8.92 12.56
CA LYS A 137 -18.84 9.98 11.63
C LYS A 137 -18.23 11.32 12.03
N GLY A 138 -17.89 12.12 11.03
CA GLY A 138 -17.78 13.56 11.20
C GLY A 138 -16.73 14.25 10.36
N HIS A 139 -15.77 13.53 9.75
CA HIS A 139 -14.89 14.15 8.76
C HIS A 139 -15.68 14.53 7.50
N ASP A 140 -15.41 15.72 6.96
CA ASP A 140 -16.13 16.24 5.79
C ASP A 140 -15.46 15.85 4.46
N LEU A 141 -14.21 15.39 4.53
CA LEU A 141 -13.40 14.96 3.41
C LEU A 141 -12.64 13.69 3.76
N LYS A 142 -11.94 13.16 2.76
CA LYS A 142 -11.14 11.93 2.80
C LYS A 142 -10.35 11.77 4.09
N VAL A 143 -10.51 10.62 4.74
CA VAL A 143 -9.62 10.16 5.81
C VAL A 143 -8.48 9.40 5.15
N VAL A 144 -7.24 9.82 5.43
CA VAL A 144 -6.05 9.36 4.69
C VAL A 144 -4.98 8.70 5.55
N ALA A 145 -5.06 8.85 6.88
CA ALA A 145 -4.22 8.11 7.81
C ALA A 145 -4.96 7.81 9.11
N LEU A 146 -4.58 6.70 9.74
CA LEU A 146 -5.07 6.23 11.03
C LEU A 146 -3.88 5.80 11.88
N ALA A 147 -3.96 6.02 13.19
CA ALA A 147 -3.05 5.42 14.16
C ALA A 147 -3.80 5.10 15.45
N VAL A 148 -3.38 4.04 16.13
CA VAL A 148 -3.94 3.60 17.42
C VAL A 148 -2.95 3.97 18.53
N SER A 149 -3.45 4.35 19.70
CA SER A 149 -2.60 4.63 20.86
C SER A 149 -1.88 3.38 21.34
N PRO A 150 -0.73 3.50 22.01
CA PRO A 150 0.01 2.36 22.56
C PRO A 150 -0.82 1.45 23.47
N ASP A 151 -1.79 2.00 24.20
CA ASP A 151 -2.68 1.24 25.08
C ASP A 151 -3.90 0.62 24.36
N GLY A 152 -4.04 0.85 23.05
CA GLY A 152 -5.11 0.32 22.22
C GLY A 152 -6.49 0.99 22.39
N LYS A 153 -6.60 2.05 23.21
CA LYS A 153 -7.90 2.63 23.56
C LYS A 153 -8.32 3.83 22.73
N LEU A 154 -7.36 4.51 22.12
CA LEU A 154 -7.61 5.71 21.33
C LEU A 154 -7.24 5.48 19.87
N LEU A 155 -7.94 6.19 19.00
CA LEU A 155 -7.68 6.24 17.58
C LEU A 155 -7.49 7.71 17.18
N VAL A 156 -6.51 7.99 16.34
CA VAL A 156 -6.45 9.25 15.59
C VAL A 156 -6.73 9.02 14.12
N SER A 157 -7.45 9.96 13.51
CA SER A 157 -7.67 10.01 12.06
C SER A 157 -7.23 11.35 11.49
N ALA A 158 -6.43 11.32 10.43
CA ALA A 158 -6.01 12.50 9.68
C ALA A 158 -6.84 12.65 8.41
N SER A 159 -7.31 13.86 8.13
CA SER A 159 -8.20 14.12 6.98
C SER A 159 -7.78 15.34 6.15
N TRP A 160 -8.20 15.28 4.90
CA TRP A 160 -8.12 16.41 3.98
C TRP A 160 -9.07 17.56 4.35
N ASP A 161 -9.96 17.38 5.32
CA ASP A 161 -10.76 18.47 5.92
C ASP A 161 -9.92 19.42 6.81
N ARG A 162 -8.59 19.17 6.86
CA ARG A 162 -7.57 19.94 7.60
C ARG A 162 -7.62 19.70 9.11
N THR A 163 -8.32 18.66 9.55
CA THR A 163 -8.40 18.27 10.96
C THR A 163 -7.76 16.91 11.21
N VAL A 164 -7.27 16.75 12.44
CA VAL A 164 -7.08 15.43 13.04
C VAL A 164 -8.20 15.23 14.05
N ARG A 165 -8.74 14.02 14.17
CA ARG A 165 -9.74 13.70 15.19
C ARG A 165 -9.24 12.59 16.08
N LEU A 166 -9.47 12.76 17.37
CA LEU A 166 -9.16 11.78 18.41
C LEU A 166 -10.46 11.11 18.87
N TRP A 167 -10.50 9.79 18.83
CA TRP A 167 -11.66 8.98 19.15
C TRP A 167 -11.35 8.02 20.30
N SER A 168 -12.35 7.75 21.13
CA SER A 168 -12.32 6.64 22.08
C SER A 168 -12.88 5.40 21.39
N LEU A 169 -12.08 4.34 21.32
CA LEU A 169 -12.51 3.04 20.78
C LEU A 169 -13.50 2.34 21.73
N PRO A 170 -13.28 2.28 23.06
CA PRO A 170 -14.25 1.68 23.98
C PRO A 170 -15.58 2.42 24.04
N GLU A 171 -15.55 3.74 24.08
CA GLU A 171 -16.77 4.57 24.19
C GLU A 171 -17.40 4.85 22.82
N LYS A 172 -16.75 4.44 21.73
CA LYS A 172 -17.20 4.60 20.34
C LYS A 172 -17.65 6.05 20.04
N ARG A 173 -16.85 7.04 20.48
CA ARG A 173 -17.19 8.47 20.32
C ARG A 173 -15.97 9.34 20.03
N LEU A 174 -16.24 10.51 19.45
CA LEU A 174 -15.27 11.59 19.30
C LEU A 174 -14.91 12.16 20.69
N LEU A 175 -13.61 12.31 20.94
CA LEU A 175 -13.07 13.03 22.10
C LEU A 175 -12.79 14.48 21.71
N HIS A 176 -11.91 14.68 20.72
CA HIS A 176 -11.39 15.99 20.35
C HIS A 176 -11.28 16.16 18.84
N VAL A 177 -11.48 17.39 18.36
CA VAL A 177 -11.15 17.80 16.98
C VAL A 177 -9.95 18.73 17.04
N LEU A 178 -8.81 18.25 16.57
CA LEU A 178 -7.54 18.95 16.57
C LEU A 178 -7.48 19.87 15.34
N LYS A 179 -7.74 21.17 15.57
CA LYS A 179 -7.79 22.21 14.52
C LYS A 179 -6.55 23.10 14.61
N GLY A 180 -5.84 23.25 13.50
CA GLY A 180 -4.69 24.17 13.41
C GLY A 180 -3.96 24.10 12.07
N HIS A 181 -3.99 22.95 11.39
CA HIS A 181 -3.45 22.83 10.04
C HIS A 181 -4.16 23.77 9.06
N ARG A 182 -3.38 24.41 8.18
CA ARG A 182 -3.89 25.38 7.19
C ARG A 182 -4.32 24.73 5.88
N ASN A 183 -3.86 23.51 5.64
CA ASN A 183 -4.14 22.70 4.45
C ASN A 183 -4.35 21.23 4.87
N THR A 184 -4.52 20.32 3.91
CA THR A 184 -4.86 18.91 4.16
C THR A 184 -3.86 18.25 5.13
N VAL A 185 -4.38 17.44 6.05
CA VAL A 185 -3.54 16.61 6.92
C VAL A 185 -3.34 15.25 6.24
N ASN A 186 -2.09 14.81 6.16
CA ASN A 186 -1.71 13.59 5.44
C ASN A 186 -1.36 12.44 6.39
N ALA A 187 -0.81 12.73 7.58
CA ALA A 187 -0.49 11.70 8.57
C ALA A 187 -0.66 12.20 10.01
N ALA A 188 -0.97 11.28 10.91
CA ALA A 188 -0.97 11.50 12.36
C ALA A 188 -0.53 10.22 13.08
N VAL A 189 0.27 10.36 14.14
CA VAL A 189 0.78 9.25 14.96
C VAL A 189 0.73 9.64 16.44
N PHE A 190 0.65 8.65 17.33
CA PHE A 190 0.80 8.87 18.76
C PHE A 190 2.28 8.92 19.17
N SER A 191 2.59 9.63 20.26
CA SER A 191 3.82 9.39 21.01
C SER A 191 3.82 7.98 21.63
N THR A 192 5.00 7.45 21.94
CA THR A 192 5.16 6.11 22.51
C THR A 192 4.56 5.95 23.91
N ASP A 193 4.39 7.06 24.65
CA ASP A 193 3.67 7.13 25.93
C ASP A 193 2.16 7.37 25.78
N GLY A 194 1.67 7.68 24.56
CA GLY A 194 0.28 8.00 24.29
C GLY A 194 -0.21 9.36 24.82
N GLU A 195 0.66 10.20 25.37
CA GLU A 195 0.26 11.52 25.92
C GLU A 195 0.08 12.58 24.83
N PHE A 196 0.69 12.37 23.66
CA PHE A 196 0.68 13.31 22.55
C PHE A 196 0.30 12.67 21.22
N VAL A 197 -0.21 13.51 20.33
CA VAL A 197 -0.37 13.22 18.91
C VAL A 197 0.57 14.13 18.14
N TYR A 198 1.20 13.57 17.11
CA TYR A 198 1.95 14.33 16.11
C TYR A 198 1.22 14.25 14.79
N SER A 199 1.01 15.39 14.13
CA SER A 199 0.34 15.43 12.83
C SER A 199 1.09 16.26 11.82
N THR A 200 0.89 15.92 10.55
CA THR A 200 1.59 16.57 9.45
C THR A 200 0.76 16.60 8.18
N GLY A 201 1.07 17.55 7.28
CA GLY A 201 0.26 17.76 6.09
C GLY A 201 0.89 18.66 5.03
N THR A 202 0.06 19.06 4.07
CA THR A 202 0.45 19.89 2.92
C THR A 202 0.72 21.35 3.30
N ASP A 203 0.45 21.75 4.54
CA ASP A 203 0.89 23.03 5.09
C ASP A 203 2.36 23.03 5.56
N ALA A 204 3.08 21.92 5.31
CA ALA A 204 4.50 21.74 5.58
C ALA A 204 4.88 21.81 7.06
N THR A 205 3.93 21.61 7.97
CA THR A 205 4.15 21.64 9.42
C THR A 205 4.04 20.28 10.06
N ILE A 206 4.87 20.01 11.07
CA ILE A 206 4.64 18.96 12.07
C ILE A 206 4.14 19.64 13.34
N ARG A 207 3.01 19.19 13.88
CA ARG A 207 2.34 19.78 15.05
C ARG A 207 2.23 18.76 16.18
N LYS A 208 2.35 19.24 17.41
CA LYS A 208 2.20 18.46 18.64
C LYS A 208 0.90 18.83 19.33
N TRP A 209 0.11 17.82 19.70
CA TRP A 209 -1.17 17.98 20.37
C TRP A 209 -1.20 17.17 21.65
N ARG A 210 -1.74 17.72 22.72
CA ARG A 210 -1.95 16.98 23.97
C ARG A 210 -3.22 16.14 23.87
N VAL A 211 -3.13 14.86 24.23
CA VAL A 211 -4.25 13.92 24.15
C VAL A 211 -5.35 14.25 25.15
N SER A 212 -5.00 14.71 26.37
CA SER A 212 -5.98 14.93 27.44
C SER A 212 -7.06 15.95 27.10
N ASP A 213 -6.71 17.02 26.39
CA ASP A 213 -7.60 18.16 26.11
C ASP A 213 -7.67 18.54 24.62
N GLY A 214 -6.88 17.89 23.76
CA GLY A 214 -6.82 18.16 22.33
C GLY A 214 -6.16 19.50 21.96
N ALA A 215 -5.49 20.17 22.90
CA ALA A 215 -4.85 21.44 22.64
C ALA A 215 -3.60 21.28 21.75
N GLU A 216 -3.39 22.20 20.81
CA GLU A 216 -2.10 22.34 20.14
C GLU A 216 -1.07 22.86 21.16
N GLU A 217 0.00 22.10 21.39
CA GLU A 217 1.10 22.55 22.24
C GLU A 217 2.02 23.48 21.45
N ARG A 218 2.44 23.06 20.25
CA ARG A 218 3.24 23.87 19.32
C ARG A 218 3.32 23.25 17.93
N VAL A 219 3.76 24.05 16.96
CA VAL A 219 4.37 23.58 15.71
C VAL A 219 5.82 23.19 16.01
N ILE A 220 6.17 21.91 15.86
CA ILE A 220 7.51 21.40 16.14
C ILE A 220 8.47 21.77 15.01
N TYR A 221 8.05 21.60 13.75
CA TYR A 221 8.93 21.76 12.60
C TYR A 221 8.20 22.31 11.38
N ARG A 222 8.94 23.03 10.53
CA ARG A 222 8.46 23.61 9.25
C ARG A 222 9.40 23.19 8.13
N ASN A 223 8.96 22.24 7.30
CA ASN A 223 9.78 21.66 6.23
C ASN A 223 9.86 22.54 4.96
N GLY A 224 8.95 23.51 4.81
CA GLY A 224 8.82 24.33 3.58
C GLY A 224 8.12 23.62 2.41
N TRP A 225 8.12 22.28 2.39
CA TRP A 225 7.34 21.44 1.48
C TRP A 225 6.36 20.57 2.25
N GLY A 226 5.19 20.30 1.67
CA GLY A 226 4.18 19.44 2.28
C GLY A 226 4.74 18.08 2.66
N ILE A 227 4.35 17.58 3.82
CA ILE A 227 4.83 16.33 4.38
C ILE A 227 3.72 15.29 4.19
N ASN A 228 4.09 14.09 3.72
CA ASN A 228 3.16 13.02 3.38
C ASN A 228 3.05 11.98 4.47
N VAL A 229 4.18 11.59 5.07
CA VAL A 229 4.25 10.46 6.01
C VAL A 229 4.99 10.84 7.27
N LEU A 230 4.63 10.19 8.36
CA LEU A 230 5.15 10.41 9.70
C LEU A 230 5.16 9.09 10.47
N ALA A 231 6.23 8.81 11.21
CA ALA A 231 6.34 7.68 12.12
C ALA A 231 7.01 8.12 13.42
N ALA A 232 6.45 7.68 14.55
CA ALA A 232 7.12 7.76 15.85
C ALA A 232 8.18 6.66 15.94
N LEU A 233 9.37 7.02 16.40
CA LEU A 233 10.46 6.07 16.59
C LEU A 233 10.42 5.45 18.00
N PRO A 234 10.89 4.20 18.18
CA PRO A 234 10.74 3.47 19.45
C PRO A 234 11.32 4.17 20.69
N GLY A 235 12.34 5.02 20.51
CA GLY A 235 12.94 5.80 21.59
C GLY A 235 12.07 6.93 22.14
N GLY A 236 10.93 7.24 21.50
CA GLY A 236 9.96 8.25 21.96
C GLY A 236 10.40 9.71 21.82
N ARG A 237 11.66 9.96 21.43
CA ARG A 237 12.25 11.29 21.32
C ARG A 237 12.26 11.84 19.88
N GLU A 238 12.01 10.99 18.89
CA GLU A 238 12.23 11.31 17.49
C GLU A 238 11.05 10.93 16.59
N LEU A 239 10.91 11.66 15.49
CA LEU A 239 9.95 11.40 14.42
C LEU A 239 10.68 11.22 13.08
N ALA A 240 10.39 10.14 12.38
CA ALA A 240 10.75 10.00 10.98
C ALA A 240 9.65 10.60 10.10
N PHE A 241 10.02 11.37 9.08
CA PHE A 241 9.05 11.93 8.13
C PHE A 241 9.56 11.92 6.70
N GLY A 242 8.60 11.96 5.78
CA GLY A 242 8.83 12.00 4.34
C GLY A 242 7.97 13.05 3.65
N ALA A 243 8.55 13.82 2.74
CA ALA A 243 7.91 14.98 2.13
C ALA A 243 7.74 14.89 0.60
N LEU A 244 6.94 15.82 0.07
CA LEU A 244 6.56 15.90 -1.36
C LEU A 244 7.73 16.20 -2.29
N ASN A 245 8.77 16.85 -1.80
CA ASN A 245 10.01 17.13 -2.54
C ASN A 245 11.05 16.00 -2.44
N GLY A 246 10.66 14.84 -1.88
CA GLY A 246 11.55 13.70 -1.70
C GLY A 246 12.48 13.77 -0.50
N THR A 247 12.33 14.76 0.39
CA THR A 247 13.03 14.78 1.67
C THR A 247 12.57 13.61 2.54
N ALA A 248 13.51 12.79 3.02
CA ALA A 248 13.35 11.86 4.12
C ALA A 248 14.29 12.29 5.25
N ALA A 249 13.79 12.37 6.49
CA ALA A 249 14.59 12.84 7.62
C ALA A 249 14.03 12.35 8.96
N VAL A 250 14.86 12.47 9.99
CA VAL A 250 14.54 12.22 11.40
C VAL A 250 14.65 13.54 12.17
N LEU A 251 13.63 13.85 12.93
CA LEU A 251 13.42 15.09 13.68
C LEU A 251 13.47 14.78 15.18
N ASP A 252 14.27 15.52 15.95
CA ASP A 252 14.17 15.52 17.41
C ASP A 252 12.94 16.33 17.83
N ILE A 253 12.08 15.71 18.63
CA ILE A 253 10.78 16.27 19.00
C ILE A 253 10.92 17.48 19.93
N GLU A 254 11.93 17.48 20.79
CA GLU A 254 12.15 18.47 21.86
C GLU A 254 12.78 19.76 21.32
N SER A 255 13.85 19.63 20.52
CA SER A 255 14.50 20.78 19.89
C SER A 255 13.72 21.28 18.68
N GLY A 256 13.03 20.39 17.96
CA GLY A 256 12.43 20.70 16.67
C GLY A 256 13.46 20.78 15.53
N GLU A 257 14.67 20.25 15.74
CA GLU A 257 15.75 20.23 14.76
C GLU A 257 15.86 18.87 14.07
N ILE A 258 16.32 18.87 12.81
CA ILE A 258 16.62 17.64 12.08
C ILE A 258 17.82 16.96 12.74
N ALA A 259 17.58 15.86 13.42
CA ALA A 259 18.62 15.01 14.01
C ALA A 259 19.42 14.30 12.90
N HIS A 260 18.72 13.78 11.88
CA HIS A 260 19.35 13.06 10.78
C HIS A 260 18.69 13.40 9.44
N GLN A 261 19.51 13.91 8.52
CA GLN A 261 19.11 14.11 7.12
C GLN A 261 19.41 12.82 6.35
N LEU A 262 18.36 12.16 5.85
CA LEU A 262 18.52 10.97 5.00
C LEU A 262 18.58 11.36 3.52
N ALA A 263 18.83 10.38 2.66
CA ALA A 263 19.01 10.63 1.23
C ALA A 263 17.77 11.30 0.62
N GLN A 264 17.98 12.45 -0.01
CA GLN A 264 16.93 13.15 -0.74
C GLN A 264 16.65 12.43 -2.07
N ARG A 265 15.36 12.34 -2.42
CA ARG A 265 14.89 11.76 -3.68
C ARG A 265 14.35 12.82 -4.63
N GLU A 266 14.25 12.48 -5.90
CA GLU A 266 13.62 13.33 -6.93
C GLU A 266 12.09 13.26 -6.90
N ARG A 267 11.53 12.20 -6.30
CA ARG A 267 10.10 11.95 -6.20
C ARG A 267 9.63 12.02 -4.74
N PRO A 268 8.33 12.31 -4.49
CA PRO A 268 7.77 12.33 -3.15
C PRO A 268 8.07 11.06 -2.35
N ILE A 269 8.25 11.20 -1.04
CA ILE A 269 8.15 10.05 -0.11
C ILE A 269 6.66 9.80 0.17
N LEU A 270 6.23 8.55 0.07
CA LEU A 270 4.81 8.18 0.04
C LEU A 270 4.41 7.17 1.12
N SER A 271 5.35 6.39 1.65
CA SER A 271 5.11 5.46 2.74
C SER A 271 6.33 5.41 3.67
N VAL A 272 6.09 5.01 4.93
CA VAL A 272 7.12 4.79 5.94
C VAL A 272 6.75 3.56 6.76
N ALA A 273 7.74 2.74 7.12
CA ALA A 273 7.56 1.59 8.00
C ALA A 273 8.76 1.48 8.97
N VAL A 274 8.48 1.12 10.21
CA VAL A 274 9.49 0.93 11.26
C VAL A 274 9.48 -0.54 11.67
N SER A 275 10.66 -1.15 11.78
CA SER A 275 10.83 -2.45 12.44
C SER A 275 11.67 -2.24 13.71
N PRO A 276 11.04 -2.20 14.90
CA PRO A 276 11.76 -2.13 16.16
C PRO A 276 12.63 -3.36 16.40
N GLU A 277 12.15 -4.55 16.02
CA GLU A 277 12.87 -5.83 16.20
C GLU A 277 14.25 -5.84 15.51
N HIS A 278 14.35 -5.19 14.35
CA HIS A 278 15.60 -5.11 13.60
C HIS A 278 16.27 -3.74 13.64
N GLN A 279 15.70 -2.79 14.38
CA GLN A 279 16.15 -1.41 14.42
C GLN A 279 16.31 -0.82 13.00
N VAL A 280 15.34 -1.04 12.11
CA VAL A 280 15.37 -0.46 10.75
C VAL A 280 14.16 0.42 10.46
N LEU A 281 14.38 1.41 9.60
CA LEU A 281 13.38 2.32 9.06
C LEU A 281 13.36 2.22 7.54
N ALA A 282 12.18 2.04 6.95
CA ALA A 282 12.01 1.97 5.51
C ALA A 282 11.13 3.12 4.99
N PHE A 283 11.51 3.70 3.85
CA PHE A 283 10.73 4.70 3.12
C PHE A 283 10.43 4.23 1.71
N GLY A 284 9.16 4.29 1.31
CA GLY A 284 8.74 4.06 -0.07
C GLY A 284 8.59 5.36 -0.85
N GLY A 285 9.22 5.44 -2.02
CA GLY A 285 9.21 6.60 -2.90
C GLY A 285 8.16 6.54 -4.01
N GLY A 286 7.84 7.71 -4.56
CA GLY A 286 7.03 7.85 -5.77
C GLY A 286 7.73 7.44 -7.06
N ASP A 287 9.03 7.14 -6.99
CA ASP A 287 9.81 6.49 -8.04
C ASP A 287 9.73 4.97 -7.99
N GLY A 288 9.04 4.39 -7.00
CA GLY A 288 8.95 2.95 -6.79
C GLY A 288 10.10 2.34 -6.01
N ILE A 289 11.03 3.15 -5.50
CA ILE A 289 12.15 2.60 -4.74
C ILE A 289 11.80 2.61 -3.25
N VAL A 290 12.13 1.51 -2.55
CA VAL A 290 12.15 1.45 -1.09
C VAL A 290 13.59 1.58 -0.60
N SER A 291 13.83 2.53 0.31
CA SER A 291 15.12 2.72 0.97
C SER A 291 15.01 2.30 2.42
N VAL A 292 15.91 1.42 2.88
CA VAL A 292 15.97 0.93 4.26
C VAL A 292 17.23 1.46 4.94
N TYR A 293 17.08 1.98 6.15
CA TYR A 293 18.15 2.55 6.97
C TYR A 293 18.23 1.82 8.31
N ASP A 294 19.45 1.64 8.81
CA ASP A 294 19.69 1.23 10.20
C ASP A 294 19.38 2.42 11.14
N MET A 295 18.58 2.22 12.18
CA MET A 295 18.20 3.30 13.10
C MET A 295 19.27 3.59 14.15
N THR A 296 20.33 2.78 14.24
CA THR A 296 21.43 2.97 15.19
C THR A 296 22.42 4.00 14.68
N ASP A 297 22.71 3.99 13.37
CA ASP A 297 23.71 4.87 12.75
C ASP A 297 23.22 5.59 11.47
N TRP A 298 21.97 5.36 11.07
CA TRP A 298 21.31 5.96 9.90
C TRP A 298 21.97 5.63 8.55
N THR A 299 22.78 4.58 8.51
CA THR A 299 23.36 4.10 7.25
C THR A 299 22.30 3.39 6.40
N PRO A 300 22.31 3.59 5.07
CA PRO A 300 21.42 2.84 4.18
C PRO A 300 21.87 1.38 4.13
N VAL A 301 20.98 0.46 4.51
CA VAL A 301 21.28 -0.98 4.55
C VAL A 301 20.83 -1.70 3.28
N LYS A 302 19.75 -1.24 2.64
CA LYS A 302 19.19 -1.91 1.47
C LYS A 302 18.35 -0.96 0.63
N LEU A 303 18.37 -1.18 -0.68
CA LEU A 303 17.51 -0.51 -1.65
C LEU A 303 16.76 -1.58 -2.43
N LEU A 304 15.47 -1.36 -2.62
CA LEU A 304 14.62 -2.18 -3.45
C LEU A 304 14.05 -1.31 -4.57
N ASP A 305 14.28 -1.71 -5.82
CA ASP A 305 13.64 -1.10 -6.98
C ASP A 305 12.39 -1.92 -7.34
N ASN A 306 11.21 -1.36 -7.07
CA ASN A 306 9.95 -2.00 -7.41
C ASN A 306 9.52 -1.57 -8.82
N PRO A 307 9.41 -2.51 -9.78
CA PRO A 307 9.02 -2.17 -11.13
C PRO A 307 7.56 -1.67 -11.21
N TYR A 308 6.69 -2.00 -10.24
CA TYR A 308 5.26 -1.66 -10.27
C TYR A 308 4.93 -0.19 -10.02
N GLY A 309 5.94 0.66 -9.82
CA GLY A 309 5.78 2.11 -9.65
C GLY A 309 5.62 2.53 -8.18
N PRO A 310 4.95 3.67 -7.91
CA PRO A 310 4.94 4.32 -6.60
C PRO A 310 4.55 3.40 -5.44
N ILE A 311 5.28 3.51 -4.31
CA ILE A 311 5.01 2.74 -3.08
C ILE A 311 4.11 3.58 -2.17
N TRP A 312 2.81 3.26 -2.11
CA TRP A 312 1.84 3.99 -1.28
C TRP A 312 1.65 3.39 0.10
N ALA A 313 1.97 2.10 0.26
CA ALA A 313 1.77 1.37 1.49
C ALA A 313 3.01 0.54 1.79
N LEU A 314 3.40 0.49 3.06
CA LEU A 314 4.58 -0.25 3.50
C LEU A 314 4.37 -0.72 4.95
N THR A 315 4.66 -1.99 5.22
CA THR A 315 4.69 -2.53 6.59
C THR A 315 5.69 -3.68 6.68
N PHE A 316 6.34 -3.82 7.83
CA PHE A 316 7.12 -5.01 8.13
C PHE A 316 6.22 -6.13 8.67
N SER A 317 6.61 -7.38 8.47
CA SER A 317 6.08 -8.50 9.26
C SER A 317 6.39 -8.32 10.75
N GLY A 318 5.70 -9.05 11.62
CA GLY A 318 5.91 -8.96 13.07
C GLY A 318 7.34 -9.30 13.50
N ASP A 319 8.00 -10.21 12.80
CA ASP A 319 9.41 -10.58 13.01
C ASP A 319 10.41 -9.59 12.39
N GLY A 320 9.96 -8.65 11.55
CA GLY A 320 10.80 -7.70 10.80
C GLY A 320 11.49 -8.28 9.56
N ASP A 321 11.37 -9.58 9.30
CA ASP A 321 12.13 -10.28 8.26
C ASP A 321 11.55 -10.05 6.85
N THR A 322 10.29 -9.63 6.77
CA THR A 322 9.55 -9.41 5.54
C THR A 322 9.04 -7.98 5.45
N LEU A 323 9.04 -7.44 4.23
CA LEU A 323 8.38 -6.18 3.91
C LEU A 323 7.23 -6.41 2.94
N TYR A 324 6.05 -5.90 3.28
CA TYR A 324 4.89 -5.88 2.41
C TYR A 324 4.69 -4.48 1.85
N LEU A 325 4.60 -4.38 0.53
CA LEU A 325 4.48 -3.11 -0.19
C LEU A 325 3.23 -3.09 -1.09
N GLY A 326 2.46 -2.01 -0.97
CA GLY A 326 1.32 -1.71 -1.83
C GLY A 326 1.55 -0.43 -2.62
N GLY A 327 0.91 -0.29 -3.77
CA GLY A 327 1.14 0.84 -4.65
C GLY A 327 0.13 0.96 -5.77
N LEU A 328 0.60 1.38 -6.95
CA LEU A 328 -0.26 1.55 -8.12
C LEU A 328 -0.90 0.24 -8.60
N ASP A 329 -0.30 -0.91 -8.28
CA ASP A 329 -0.81 -2.23 -8.66
C ASP A 329 -1.92 -2.74 -7.73
N ASP A 330 -2.67 -3.74 -8.20
CA ASP A 330 -3.77 -4.39 -7.48
C ASP A 330 -3.32 -5.56 -6.58
N THR A 331 -2.01 -5.63 -6.30
CA THR A 331 -1.37 -6.67 -5.50
C THR A 331 -0.56 -6.04 -4.36
N VAL A 332 -0.60 -6.64 -3.18
CA VAL A 332 0.42 -6.38 -2.14
C VAL A 332 1.61 -7.27 -2.44
N HIS A 333 2.74 -6.66 -2.72
CA HIS A 333 3.96 -7.38 -3.02
C HIS A 333 4.73 -7.71 -1.74
N TYR A 334 5.30 -8.90 -1.76
CA TYR A 334 6.15 -9.42 -0.69
C TYR A 334 7.62 -9.25 -1.05
N TRP A 335 8.44 -8.84 -0.08
CA TRP A 335 9.89 -8.87 -0.20
C TRP A 335 10.54 -9.43 1.06
N GLN A 336 11.28 -10.54 0.91
CA GLN A 336 12.11 -11.07 1.98
C GLN A 336 13.29 -10.13 2.25
N PHE A 337 13.17 -9.35 3.30
CA PHE A 337 14.21 -8.44 3.73
C PHE A 337 15.37 -9.19 4.39
N ARG A 338 15.06 -10.18 5.25
CA ARG A 338 16.00 -11.03 5.99
C ARG A 338 15.53 -12.50 6.04
N PRO A 339 16.41 -13.50 5.79
CA PRO A 339 17.69 -13.32 5.12
C PRO A 339 17.45 -12.69 3.75
N GLY A 340 18.31 -11.75 3.37
CA GLY A 340 18.07 -10.93 2.18
C GLY A 340 17.98 -11.79 0.92
N ARG A 341 16.88 -11.64 0.19
CA ARG A 341 16.73 -12.14 -1.18
C ARG A 341 16.55 -11.00 -2.16
N ASP A 342 16.90 -11.27 -3.40
CA ASP A 342 16.54 -10.39 -4.51
C ASP A 342 15.01 -10.32 -4.60
N PHE A 343 14.50 -9.14 -4.95
CA PHE A 343 13.07 -9.00 -5.19
C PHE A 343 12.71 -9.69 -6.48
N GLU A 344 11.82 -10.68 -6.39
CA GLU A 344 11.33 -11.42 -7.53
C GLU A 344 9.96 -10.90 -7.95
N PRO A 345 9.89 -10.05 -9.00
CA PRO A 345 8.61 -9.54 -9.45
C PRO A 345 7.70 -10.69 -9.91
N ALA A 346 6.44 -10.65 -9.46
CA ALA A 346 5.35 -11.40 -10.07
C ALA A 346 5.44 -11.44 -11.59
N ARG A 347 5.42 -12.64 -12.18
CA ARG A 347 5.28 -12.81 -13.64
C ARG A 347 3.88 -12.39 -14.08
N GLY A 348 3.70 -11.09 -14.32
CA GLY A 348 2.57 -10.49 -15.01
C GLY A 348 3.02 -9.88 -16.33
N LYS A 349 2.12 -9.73 -17.31
CA LYS A 349 2.42 -8.96 -18.53
C LYS A 349 2.74 -7.52 -18.10
N PHE A 350 3.99 -7.13 -18.25
CA PHE A 350 4.48 -5.78 -18.01
C PHE A 350 4.52 -5.02 -19.35
N PRO A 351 4.17 -3.73 -19.41
CA PRO A 351 3.57 -2.90 -18.35
C PRO A 351 2.15 -3.31 -17.97
N ARG A 352 1.82 -3.21 -16.67
CA ARG A 352 0.46 -3.50 -16.16
C ARG A 352 -0.51 -2.33 -16.37
N ARG A 353 -1.78 -2.71 -16.53
CA ARG A 353 -3.07 -2.01 -16.83
C ARG A 353 -3.23 -0.49 -16.61
N PHE A 354 -2.41 0.16 -15.78
CA PHE A 354 -2.51 1.58 -15.43
C PHE A 354 -1.37 2.44 -15.99
N GLN A 355 -0.38 1.82 -16.64
CA GLN A 355 0.68 2.51 -17.38
C GLN A 355 0.35 2.49 -18.86
N ALA A 356 0.22 3.66 -19.47
CA ALA A 356 -0.01 3.78 -20.91
C ALA A 356 1.29 3.49 -21.67
N ASP A 357 1.24 2.50 -22.58
CA ASP A 357 2.33 2.17 -23.50
C ASP A 357 2.29 3.11 -24.74
N GLU A 358 3.45 3.43 -25.31
CA GLU A 358 3.59 4.22 -26.53
C GLU A 358 2.99 3.51 -27.75
N GLY A 359 2.95 2.17 -27.75
CA GLY A 359 2.37 1.36 -28.83
C GLY A 359 0.84 1.33 -28.90
N LEU A 360 0.13 1.91 -27.90
CA LEU A 360 -1.33 1.90 -27.86
C LEU A 360 -1.93 2.86 -28.90
N SER A 361 -3.05 2.44 -29.50
CA SER A 361 -3.90 3.35 -30.27
C SER A 361 -4.36 4.55 -29.42
N VAL A 362 -4.74 5.66 -30.06
CA VAL A 362 -5.21 6.86 -29.33
C VAL A 362 -6.36 6.51 -28.39
N GLY A 363 -7.36 5.77 -28.86
CA GLY A 363 -8.52 5.39 -28.05
C GLY A 363 -8.17 4.50 -26.86
N GLU A 364 -7.34 3.48 -27.08
CA GLU A 364 -6.86 2.58 -26.03
C GLU A 364 -6.05 3.32 -24.97
N ARG A 365 -5.19 4.25 -25.38
CA ARG A 365 -4.40 5.09 -24.47
C ARG A 365 -5.30 5.94 -23.56
N GLN A 366 -6.37 6.52 -24.10
CA GLN A 366 -7.32 7.31 -23.31
C GLN A 366 -8.10 6.43 -22.33
N PHE A 367 -8.52 5.23 -22.75
CA PHE A 367 -9.13 4.25 -21.86
C PHE A 367 -8.19 3.86 -20.71
N ALA A 368 -6.94 3.53 -21.02
CA ALA A 368 -5.92 3.17 -20.04
C ALA A 368 -5.64 4.29 -19.02
N ARG A 369 -5.79 5.56 -19.41
CA ARG A 369 -5.57 6.71 -18.53
C ARG A 369 -6.77 7.08 -17.66
N LYS A 370 -7.99 6.87 -18.16
CA LYS A 370 -9.21 7.45 -17.57
C LYS A 370 -10.15 6.42 -16.95
N CYS A 371 -10.14 5.19 -17.47
CA CYS A 371 -11.18 4.20 -17.20
C CYS A 371 -10.63 2.89 -16.60
N SER A 372 -9.44 2.45 -17.01
CA SER A 372 -8.93 1.10 -16.66
C SER A 372 -8.71 0.88 -15.15
N VAL A 373 -8.51 1.95 -14.38
CA VAL A 373 -8.45 1.90 -12.91
C VAL A 373 -9.77 1.46 -12.30
N CYS A 374 -10.86 2.05 -12.78
CA CYS A 374 -12.18 1.89 -12.21
C CYS A 374 -13.01 0.80 -12.90
N HIS A 375 -12.63 0.33 -14.08
CA HIS A 375 -13.50 -0.49 -14.91
C HIS A 375 -12.77 -1.63 -15.60
N THR A 376 -13.47 -2.75 -15.78
CA THR A 376 -13.08 -3.84 -16.67
C THR A 376 -13.80 -3.77 -18.02
N LEU A 377 -13.27 -4.52 -18.98
CA LEU A 377 -13.92 -4.82 -20.26
C LEU A 377 -14.45 -6.27 -20.32
N SER A 378 -14.18 -7.09 -19.30
CA SER A 378 -14.69 -8.46 -19.15
C SER A 378 -16.08 -8.46 -18.51
N PRO A 379 -16.91 -9.51 -18.69
CA PRO A 379 -18.20 -9.62 -18.01
C PRO A 379 -18.09 -9.57 -16.47
N ASP A 380 -17.00 -10.07 -15.92
CA ASP A 380 -16.66 -9.90 -14.50
C ASP A 380 -16.25 -8.45 -14.20
N ASP A 381 -16.58 -7.98 -13.00
CA ASP A 381 -16.13 -6.67 -12.51
C ASP A 381 -14.66 -6.70 -12.04
N ALA A 382 -14.05 -7.88 -11.94
CA ALA A 382 -12.72 -8.13 -11.38
C ALA A 382 -12.43 -7.28 -10.14
N ASN A 383 -13.41 -7.14 -9.24
CA ASN A 383 -13.31 -6.37 -8.02
C ASN A 383 -13.01 -4.87 -8.22
N ARG A 384 -13.33 -4.28 -9.36
CA ARG A 384 -13.08 -2.85 -9.63
C ARG A 384 -14.04 -1.95 -8.83
N ALA A 385 -13.61 -0.71 -8.60
CA ALA A 385 -14.45 0.31 -7.97
C ALA A 385 -15.72 0.64 -8.78
N GLY A 386 -15.63 0.64 -10.10
CA GLY A 386 -16.73 0.90 -11.03
C GLY A 386 -17.30 -0.38 -11.63
N PRO A 387 -18.52 -0.33 -12.20
CA PRO A 387 -19.12 -1.48 -12.86
C PRO A 387 -18.31 -1.89 -14.10
N THR A 388 -18.40 -3.16 -14.51
CA THR A 388 -17.85 -3.58 -15.80
C THR A 388 -18.42 -2.77 -16.95
N LEU A 389 -17.58 -2.43 -17.94
CA LEU A 389 -18.01 -1.79 -19.18
C LEU A 389 -18.36 -2.81 -20.28
N TYR A 390 -18.23 -4.11 -20.03
CA TYR A 390 -18.71 -5.14 -20.95
C TYR A 390 -20.20 -4.96 -21.22
N GLY A 391 -20.57 -4.91 -22.50
CA GLY A 391 -21.93 -4.64 -22.95
C GLY A 391 -22.47 -3.27 -22.53
N VAL A 392 -21.61 -2.25 -22.34
CA VAL A 392 -22.08 -0.94 -21.86
C VAL A 392 -22.93 -0.22 -22.90
N PHE A 393 -22.63 -0.32 -24.20
CA PHE A 393 -23.40 0.35 -25.24
C PHE A 393 -24.80 -0.25 -25.37
N GLY A 394 -25.83 0.55 -25.13
CA GLY A 394 -27.24 0.16 -25.08
C GLY A 394 -27.74 -0.17 -23.66
N ARG A 395 -26.86 -0.25 -22.66
CA ARG A 395 -27.24 -0.56 -21.28
C ARG A 395 -27.80 0.69 -20.57
N LYS A 396 -28.95 0.55 -19.90
CA LYS A 396 -29.48 1.60 -19.03
C LYS A 396 -28.55 1.79 -17.82
N ALA A 397 -28.34 3.03 -17.41
CA ALA A 397 -27.59 3.32 -16.19
C ALA A 397 -28.28 2.67 -14.97
N GLY A 398 -27.48 2.20 -14.00
CA GLY A 398 -28.03 1.62 -12.77
C GLY A 398 -28.57 0.19 -12.89
N THR A 399 -28.48 -0.47 -14.05
CA THR A 399 -29.14 -1.77 -14.25
C THR A 399 -28.21 -2.98 -14.28
N LEU A 400 -26.91 -2.83 -14.03
CA LEU A 400 -26.01 -4.00 -13.95
C LEU A 400 -26.31 -4.79 -12.66
N PRO A 401 -26.71 -6.07 -12.75
CA PRO A 401 -26.96 -6.87 -11.56
C PRO A 401 -25.71 -7.00 -10.69
N GLY A 402 -25.89 -7.01 -9.37
CA GLY A 402 -24.81 -7.23 -8.40
C GLY A 402 -23.92 -6.01 -8.12
N TYR A 403 -24.04 -4.93 -8.88
CA TYR A 403 -23.29 -3.69 -8.62
C TYR A 403 -24.13 -2.69 -7.81
N ALA A 404 -23.56 -2.13 -6.75
CA ALA A 404 -24.21 -1.13 -5.91
C ALA A 404 -24.14 0.27 -6.54
N TYR A 405 -25.26 0.73 -7.12
CA TYR A 405 -25.34 2.05 -7.73
C TYR A 405 -25.80 3.14 -6.75
N SER A 406 -25.28 4.36 -6.95
CA SER A 406 -25.88 5.55 -6.33
C SER A 406 -27.33 5.73 -6.78
N ARG A 407 -28.17 6.27 -5.89
CA ARG A 407 -29.58 6.57 -6.20
C ARG A 407 -29.78 7.39 -7.48
N ALA A 408 -28.89 8.36 -7.73
CA ALA A 408 -28.90 9.16 -8.95
C ALA A 408 -28.75 8.34 -10.25
N LEU A 409 -28.05 7.21 -10.23
CA LEU A 409 -27.93 6.31 -11.39
C LEU A 409 -29.11 5.35 -11.49
N LEU A 410 -29.65 4.90 -10.36
CA LEU A 410 -30.85 4.05 -10.31
C LEU A 410 -32.08 4.77 -10.86
N ASP A 411 -32.22 6.06 -10.53
CA ASP A 411 -33.34 6.91 -10.94
C ASP A 411 -33.11 7.56 -12.32
N SER A 412 -32.00 7.25 -13.01
CA SER A 412 -31.64 7.86 -14.28
C SER A 412 -32.24 7.14 -15.49
N ASP A 413 -32.65 7.91 -16.50
CA ASP A 413 -33.11 7.39 -17.79
C ASP A 413 -32.01 7.32 -18.85
N ILE A 414 -30.74 7.50 -18.45
CA ILE A 414 -29.61 7.42 -19.37
C ILE A 414 -29.47 5.99 -19.89
N VAL A 415 -29.37 5.89 -21.22
CA VAL A 415 -28.90 4.70 -21.93
C VAL A 415 -27.52 5.01 -22.48
N TRP A 416 -26.52 4.24 -22.06
CA TRP A 416 -25.14 4.48 -22.45
C TRP A 416 -24.96 4.22 -23.95
N ASN A 417 -24.63 5.26 -24.70
CA ASN A 417 -24.26 5.23 -26.11
C ASN A 417 -23.14 6.27 -26.36
N ALA A 418 -22.68 6.36 -27.61
CA ALA A 418 -21.60 7.27 -27.99
C ALA A 418 -21.87 8.73 -27.59
N ASP A 419 -23.11 9.22 -27.77
CA ASP A 419 -23.49 10.59 -27.40
C ASP A 419 -23.50 10.80 -25.88
N THR A 420 -24.12 9.90 -25.11
CA THR A 420 -24.15 10.05 -23.64
C THR A 420 -22.78 9.90 -23.00
N ILE A 421 -21.93 9.01 -23.52
CA ILE A 421 -20.54 8.85 -23.06
C ILE A 421 -19.75 10.09 -23.47
N GLY A 422 -19.91 10.58 -24.71
CA GLY A 422 -19.31 11.84 -25.16
C GLY A 422 -19.66 13.02 -24.26
N LYS A 423 -20.95 13.18 -23.91
CA LYS A 423 -21.43 14.21 -22.97
C LYS A 423 -20.84 14.05 -21.57
N LEU A 424 -20.65 12.81 -21.09
CA LEU A 424 -19.99 12.56 -19.80
C LEU A 424 -18.55 13.11 -19.81
N PHE A 425 -17.79 12.85 -20.87
CA PHE A 425 -16.40 13.32 -20.99
C PHE A 425 -16.29 14.79 -21.39
N GLU A 426 -17.29 15.38 -22.04
CA GLU A 426 -17.30 16.80 -22.39
C GLU A 426 -17.73 17.67 -21.19
N LYS A 427 -18.90 17.36 -20.61
CA LYS A 427 -19.56 18.19 -19.59
C LYS A 427 -19.26 17.73 -18.17
N GLY A 428 -18.92 16.46 -17.99
CA GLY A 428 -18.66 15.88 -16.68
C GLY A 428 -19.92 15.29 -16.02
N PRO A 429 -19.73 14.42 -15.01
CA PRO A 429 -20.80 13.71 -14.34
C PRO A 429 -21.77 14.64 -13.62
N GLN A 430 -21.34 15.79 -13.12
CA GLN A 430 -22.23 16.77 -12.48
C GLN A 430 -23.33 17.33 -13.39
N HIS A 431 -23.15 17.28 -14.71
CA HIS A 431 -24.15 17.73 -15.68
C HIS A 431 -25.03 16.59 -16.18
N LEU A 432 -24.45 15.40 -16.33
CA LEU A 432 -25.15 14.26 -16.92
C LEU A 432 -25.84 13.41 -15.86
N VAL A 433 -25.17 13.20 -14.73
CA VAL A 433 -25.57 12.33 -13.62
C VAL A 433 -25.27 13.03 -12.27
N PRO A 434 -25.98 14.13 -11.96
CA PRO A 434 -25.74 14.91 -10.76
C PRO A 434 -25.94 14.06 -9.50
N GLY A 435 -25.05 14.22 -8.52
CA GLY A 435 -25.08 13.46 -7.26
C GLY A 435 -24.46 12.06 -7.34
N THR A 436 -23.89 11.67 -8.48
CA THR A 436 -23.06 10.46 -8.57
C THR A 436 -21.65 10.68 -8.06
N LYS A 437 -21.00 9.59 -7.67
CA LYS A 437 -19.59 9.56 -7.24
C LYS A 437 -18.60 9.37 -8.39
N MET A 438 -19.07 9.48 -9.64
CA MET A 438 -18.21 9.32 -10.81
C MET A 438 -17.16 10.43 -10.80
N PRO A 439 -15.85 10.11 -10.94
CA PRO A 439 -14.80 11.11 -10.94
C PRO A 439 -14.92 12.00 -12.18
N LEU A 440 -14.56 13.28 -12.04
CA LEU A 440 -14.51 14.21 -13.16
C LEU A 440 -13.34 13.83 -14.10
N GLN A 441 -13.64 13.29 -15.27
CA GLN A 441 -12.65 12.82 -16.25
C GLN A 441 -12.66 13.60 -17.56
N LYS A 442 -12.94 14.90 -17.52
CA LYS A 442 -13.15 15.73 -18.72
C LYS A 442 -12.07 15.58 -19.79
N MET A 443 -12.50 15.64 -21.05
CA MET A 443 -11.67 15.59 -22.25
C MET A 443 -11.96 16.81 -23.12
N SER A 444 -10.97 17.70 -23.22
CA SER A 444 -11.06 18.90 -24.06
C SER A 444 -10.79 18.60 -25.54
N ASN A 445 -9.97 17.59 -25.84
CA ASN A 445 -9.68 17.17 -27.20
C ASN A 445 -10.79 16.25 -27.73
N THR A 446 -11.51 16.72 -28.74
CA THR A 446 -12.59 15.99 -29.39
C THR A 446 -12.09 14.73 -30.10
N GLU A 447 -10.98 14.78 -30.84
CA GLU A 447 -10.45 13.62 -31.57
C GLU A 447 -10.06 12.48 -30.62
N GLU A 448 -9.39 12.81 -29.51
CA GLU A 448 -9.02 11.81 -28.49
C GLU A 448 -10.25 11.20 -27.82
N ARG A 449 -11.28 12.01 -27.55
CA ARG A 449 -12.53 11.56 -26.94
C ARG A 449 -13.28 10.63 -27.89
N ASP A 450 -13.40 11.01 -29.16
CA ASP A 450 -14.14 10.23 -30.14
C ASP A 450 -13.40 8.92 -30.45
N ALA A 451 -12.07 8.94 -30.55
CA ALA A 451 -11.24 7.74 -30.68
C ALA A 451 -11.41 6.78 -29.50
N MET A 452 -11.50 7.29 -28.26
CA MET A 452 -11.75 6.48 -27.07
C MET A 452 -13.14 5.84 -27.09
N ILE A 453 -14.17 6.59 -27.52
CA ILE A 453 -15.54 6.09 -27.58
C ILE A 453 -15.66 4.99 -28.63
N GLU A 454 -15.09 5.17 -29.81
CA GLU A 454 -15.08 4.13 -30.86
C GLU A 454 -14.32 2.87 -30.42
N TRP A 455 -13.15 3.04 -29.81
CA TRP A 455 -12.40 1.91 -29.26
C TRP A 455 -13.20 1.19 -28.17
N LEU A 456 -13.83 1.92 -27.25
CA LEU A 456 -14.65 1.34 -26.19
C LEU A 456 -15.83 0.56 -26.80
N LYS A 457 -16.48 1.12 -27.83
CA LYS A 457 -17.57 0.46 -28.54
C LYS A 457 -17.13 -0.85 -29.18
N GLU A 458 -15.94 -0.90 -29.77
CA GLU A 458 -15.37 -2.13 -30.33
C GLU A 458 -15.11 -3.17 -29.24
N LYS A 459 -14.47 -2.77 -28.13
CA LYS A 459 -14.02 -3.71 -27.09
C LYS A 459 -15.08 -4.15 -26.09
N THR A 460 -16.21 -3.44 -26.03
CA THR A 460 -17.29 -3.74 -25.08
C THR A 460 -18.49 -4.41 -25.72
N GLN A 461 -18.48 -4.65 -27.04
CA GLN A 461 -19.55 -5.41 -27.68
C GLN A 461 -19.60 -6.83 -27.08
N SER A 462 -20.79 -7.23 -26.63
CA SER A 462 -21.04 -8.63 -26.30
C SER A 462 -20.90 -9.43 -27.59
N SER A 463 -19.96 -10.35 -27.66
CA SER A 463 -19.95 -11.34 -28.73
C SER A 463 -21.31 -12.05 -28.71
N SER A 464 -22.05 -11.97 -29.82
CA SER A 464 -23.32 -12.66 -30.02
C SER A 464 -23.19 -14.19 -30.12
N ASP A 465 -22.05 -14.76 -29.70
CA ASP A 465 -21.67 -16.17 -29.91
C ASP A 465 -21.69 -17.00 -28.62
N GLY A 466 -22.30 -16.48 -27.54
CA GLY A 466 -22.53 -17.22 -26.30
C GLY A 466 -23.80 -18.06 -26.27
N ALA A 467 -24.59 -18.08 -27.35
CA ALA A 467 -25.82 -18.86 -27.46
C ALA A 467 -25.61 -20.17 -28.23
N THR A 468 -24.63 -21.00 -27.83
CA THR A 468 -24.64 -22.49 -27.93
C THR A 468 -23.28 -23.07 -27.53
N LYS A 469 -23.14 -23.53 -26.28
CA LYS A 469 -22.82 -24.92 -25.90
C LYS A 469 -22.60 -25.07 -24.41
#